data_AF-A0A3N5T035-F1
#
_entry.id   AF-A0A3N5T035-F1
#
_cell.length_a   1.000
_cell.length_b   1.000
_cell.length_c   1.000
_cell.angle_alpha   90.00
_cell.angle_beta   90.00
_cell.angle_gamma   90.00
#
_symmetry.space_group_name_H-M   'P 1'
#
loop_
_entity.id
_entity.type
_entity.pdbx_description
1 polymer ?
#
loop_
_entity_poly.entity_id
_entity_poly.type
_entity_poly.pdbx_seq_one_letter_code
_entity_poly.pdbx_strand_id
1 'polypeptide(L)'
;MQPLFHNPDRGTSILRHKPFALFWCARVATTLGFQMLGVAVGWQIYALTGSPLFLGLVGLAQFLPMFLLTLVVGQIVDRYDRRSIARICQTVEGVAAGALAVGSLAGWQSKESILILMLVVGAARAFEYPSMHALVPGLVPVHLLPRAVAGYASANQAASTVGPALGGLLYMAGPTTVYATAAILFLAAGLFLSRIRIVRLPPNRQPVTLESLFAGISFIRRRPAILGAISLDLFAVLLGGATALLPIYARDILITGPWGLALLRAAPAAGALGMSVYLAHHPLRRRVG
;
A
#
# COMPACT_ATOMS: atom_id res chain seq x y z
N MET A 1 20.37 3.91 44.29
CA MET A 1 18.93 3.70 44.10
C MET A 1 18.42 4.67 43.04
N GLN A 2 18.28 4.22 41.79
CA GLN A 2 17.69 5.00 40.69
C GLN A 2 16.20 4.62 40.57
N PRO A 3 15.26 5.57 40.50
CA PRO A 3 13.86 5.24 40.41
C PRO A 3 13.54 4.69 39.01
N LEU A 4 12.83 3.56 39.00
CA LEU A 4 12.28 2.91 37.83
C LEU A 4 11.44 3.91 37.01
N PHE A 5 11.70 3.96 35.70
CA PHE A 5 10.78 4.50 34.70
C PHE A 5 9.46 3.72 34.75
N HIS A 6 8.53 4.16 35.60
CA HIS A 6 7.12 3.79 35.52
C HIS A 6 6.59 4.42 34.22
N ASN A 7 6.58 3.66 33.13
CA ASN A 7 5.96 4.06 31.87
C ASN A 7 4.45 3.72 31.97
N PRO A 8 3.56 4.70 32.22
CA PRO A 8 2.15 4.43 32.49
C PRO A 8 1.39 3.90 31.26
N ASP A 9 1.99 3.99 30.08
CA ASP A 9 1.33 3.75 28.79
C ASP A 9 1.58 2.36 28.20
N ARG A 10 2.08 1.40 29.00
CA ARG A 10 2.31 0.04 28.48
C ARG A 10 1.01 -0.67 28.05
N GLY A 11 -0.15 -0.26 28.57
CA GLY A 11 -1.46 -0.86 28.26
C GLY A 11 -2.47 0.01 27.50
N THR A 12 -2.17 1.28 27.19
CA THR A 12 -3.09 2.14 26.44
C THR A 12 -3.04 1.78 24.96
N SER A 13 -4.15 1.23 24.44
CA SER A 13 -4.31 0.93 23.00
C SER A 13 -4.00 2.18 22.19
N ILE A 14 -3.12 2.07 21.20
CA ILE A 14 -2.72 3.20 20.35
C ILE A 14 -3.90 3.80 19.57
N LEU A 15 -4.97 3.02 19.39
CA LEU A 15 -6.24 3.47 18.83
C LEU A 15 -7.00 4.45 19.74
N ARG A 16 -6.59 4.64 21.01
CA ARG A 16 -7.11 5.71 21.86
C ARG A 16 -6.52 7.09 21.50
N HIS A 17 -5.38 7.13 20.81
CA HIS A 17 -4.86 8.38 20.25
C HIS A 17 -5.69 8.79 19.03
N LYS A 18 -6.60 9.76 19.22
CA LYS A 18 -7.54 10.21 18.17
C LYS A 18 -6.90 10.49 16.80
N PRO A 19 -5.74 11.19 16.68
CA PRO A 19 -5.11 11.42 15.38
C PRO A 19 -4.68 10.12 14.69
N PHE A 20 -4.13 9.17 15.45
CA PHE A 20 -3.74 7.87 14.95
C PHE A 20 -4.95 7.00 14.59
N ALA A 21 -6.02 7.03 15.40
CA ALA A 21 -7.24 6.28 15.13
C ALA A 21 -7.93 6.72 13.83
N LEU A 22 -8.04 8.03 13.61
CA LEU A 22 -8.57 8.59 12.36
C LEU A 22 -7.71 8.20 11.16
N PHE A 23 -6.39 8.28 11.30
CA PHE A 23 -5.46 7.81 10.28
C PHE A 23 -5.59 6.32 9.99
N TRP A 24 -5.74 5.51 11.05
CA TRP A 24 -5.91 4.06 10.95
C TRP A 24 -7.22 3.72 10.21
N CYS A 25 -8.34 4.37 10.55
CA CYS A 25 -9.60 4.22 9.82
C CYS A 25 -9.49 4.66 8.36
N ALA A 26 -8.85 5.79 8.09
CA ALA A 26 -8.58 6.24 6.73
C ALA A 26 -7.81 5.18 5.96
N ARG A 27 -6.76 4.61 6.57
CA ARG A 27 -5.92 3.65 5.89
C ARG A 27 -6.63 2.33 5.61
N VAL A 28 -7.41 1.84 6.55
CA VAL A 28 -8.25 0.64 6.34
C VAL A 28 -9.24 0.88 5.21
N ALA A 29 -9.94 2.01 5.21
CA ALA A 29 -10.92 2.35 4.18
C ALA A 29 -10.27 2.44 2.78
N THR A 30 -9.14 3.14 2.64
CA THR A 30 -8.43 3.24 1.37
C THR A 30 -7.94 1.88 0.88
N THR A 31 -7.31 1.08 1.75
CA THR A 31 -6.79 -0.24 1.33
C THR A 31 -7.93 -1.18 0.94
N LEU A 32 -9.03 -1.21 1.70
CA LEU A 32 -10.21 -2.00 1.33
C LEU A 32 -10.77 -1.54 -0.03
N GLY A 33 -11.00 -0.24 -0.20
CA GLY A 33 -11.50 0.33 -1.45
C GLY A 33 -10.63 -0.05 -2.65
N PHE A 34 -9.31 0.06 -2.51
CA PHE A 34 -8.36 -0.29 -3.56
C PHE A 34 -8.38 -1.79 -3.92
N GLN A 35 -8.39 -2.67 -2.91
CA GLN A 35 -8.45 -4.12 -3.15
C GLN A 35 -9.76 -4.54 -3.82
N MET A 36 -10.88 -3.98 -3.36
CA MET A 36 -12.20 -4.24 -3.93
C MET A 36 -12.29 -3.74 -5.38
N LEU A 37 -11.76 -2.54 -5.63
CA LEU A 37 -11.67 -1.96 -6.97
C LEU A 37 -10.86 -2.85 -7.92
N GLY A 38 -9.70 -3.36 -7.46
CA GLY A 38 -8.87 -4.26 -8.25
C GLY A 38 -9.58 -5.55 -8.65
N VAL A 39 -10.34 -6.15 -7.73
CA VAL A 39 -11.15 -7.35 -8.03
C VAL A 39 -12.25 -7.04 -9.06
N ALA A 40 -13.03 -5.98 -8.84
CA ALA A 40 -14.12 -5.63 -9.73
C ALA A 40 -13.65 -5.27 -11.14
N VAL A 41 -12.60 -4.44 -11.24
CA VAL A 41 -12.02 -4.06 -12.54
C VAL A 41 -11.44 -5.27 -13.25
N GLY A 42 -10.72 -6.13 -12.54
CA GLY A 42 -10.15 -7.35 -13.10
C GLY A 42 -11.23 -8.26 -13.70
N TRP A 43 -12.32 -8.48 -12.97
CA TRP A 43 -13.42 -9.30 -13.47
C TRP A 43 -14.16 -8.64 -14.63
N GLN A 44 -14.47 -7.35 -14.54
CA GLN A 44 -15.22 -6.64 -15.57
C GLN A 44 -14.43 -6.54 -16.88
N ILE A 45 -13.14 -6.21 -16.83
CA ILE A 45 -12.36 -6.08 -18.06
C ILE A 45 -12.14 -7.43 -18.74
N TYR A 46 -12.01 -8.51 -17.96
CA TYR A 46 -11.93 -9.85 -18.50
C TYR A 46 -13.26 -10.26 -19.15
N ALA A 47 -14.39 -9.97 -18.50
CA ALA A 47 -15.72 -10.22 -19.07
C ALA A 47 -15.95 -9.45 -20.38
N LEU A 48 -15.43 -8.22 -20.50
CA LEU A 48 -15.56 -7.39 -21.71
C LEU A 48 -14.62 -7.80 -22.85
N THR A 49 -13.44 -8.35 -22.55
CA THR A 49 -12.38 -8.55 -23.57
C THR A 49 -12.00 -10.00 -23.82
N GLY A 50 -12.24 -10.90 -22.87
CA GLY A 50 -11.77 -12.29 -22.89
C GLY A 50 -10.25 -12.44 -22.88
N SER A 51 -9.49 -11.36 -22.71
CA SER A 51 -8.06 -11.33 -23.01
C SER A 51 -7.21 -11.03 -21.77
N PRO A 52 -6.27 -11.93 -21.40
CA PRO A 52 -5.32 -11.70 -20.32
C PRO A 52 -4.42 -10.48 -20.54
N LEU A 53 -4.21 -10.05 -21.79
CA LEU A 53 -3.40 -8.87 -22.13
C LEU A 53 -3.99 -7.60 -21.50
N PHE A 54 -5.31 -7.44 -21.53
CA PHE A 54 -5.96 -6.25 -20.96
C PHE A 54 -5.88 -6.22 -19.43
N LEU A 55 -5.84 -7.37 -18.76
CA LEU A 55 -5.55 -7.45 -17.33
C LEU A 55 -4.13 -6.96 -17.04
N GLY A 56 -3.16 -7.35 -17.88
CA GLY A 56 -1.80 -6.82 -17.82
C GLY A 56 -1.74 -5.30 -18.01
N LEU A 57 -2.52 -4.76 -18.96
CA LEU A 57 -2.62 -3.32 -19.20
C LEU A 57 -3.24 -2.56 -18.02
N VAL A 58 -4.22 -3.15 -17.32
CA VAL A 58 -4.77 -2.55 -16.08
C VAL A 58 -3.70 -2.46 -14.99
N GLY A 59 -2.89 -3.51 -14.82
CA GLY A 59 -1.75 -3.50 -13.91
C GLY A 59 -0.71 -2.45 -14.31
N LEU A 60 -0.40 -2.37 -15.61
CA LEU A 60 0.51 -1.37 -16.16
C LEU A 60 -0.02 0.05 -15.95
N ALA A 61 -1.31 0.30 -16.16
CA ALA A 61 -1.93 1.61 -15.93
C ALA A 61 -1.80 2.05 -14.46
N GLN A 62 -1.82 1.12 -13.50
CA GLN A 62 -1.60 1.43 -12.10
C GLN A 62 -0.11 1.70 -11.77
N PHE A 63 0.79 0.93 -12.40
CA PHE A 63 2.23 1.00 -12.11
C PHE A 63 2.96 2.13 -12.86
N LEU A 64 2.59 2.39 -14.11
CA LEU A 64 3.29 3.32 -15.00
C LEU A 64 3.37 4.75 -14.42
N PRO A 65 2.28 5.34 -13.87
CA PRO A 65 2.36 6.65 -13.24
C PRO A 65 3.28 6.64 -12.03
N MET A 66 3.25 5.59 -11.21
CA MET A 66 4.14 5.46 -10.05
C MET A 66 5.60 5.47 -10.48
N PHE A 67 5.96 4.71 -11.50
CA PHE A 67 7.32 4.68 -12.05
C PHE A 67 7.75 6.04 -12.61
N LEU A 68 6.94 6.64 -13.48
CA LEU A 68 7.28 7.91 -14.15
C LEU A 68 7.34 9.09 -13.18
N LEU A 69 6.48 9.10 -12.16
CA LEU A 69 6.35 10.21 -11.22
C LEU A 69 7.21 10.04 -9.97
N THR A 70 7.94 8.93 -9.79
CA THR A 70 8.70 8.64 -8.56
C THR A 70 9.61 9.81 -8.12
N LEU A 71 10.33 10.43 -9.06
CA LEU A 71 11.21 11.57 -8.77
C LEU A 71 10.44 12.85 -8.40
N VAL A 72 9.33 13.10 -9.09
CA VAL A 72 8.49 14.30 -8.91
C VAL A 72 7.72 14.23 -7.59
N VAL A 73 7.22 13.05 -7.26
CA VAL A 73 6.44 12.80 -6.03
C VAL A 73 7.26 13.14 -4.79
N GLY A 74 8.54 12.70 -4.72
CA GLY A 74 9.40 12.99 -3.57
C GLY A 74 9.52 14.50 -3.30
N GLN A 75 9.78 15.29 -4.34
CA GLN A 75 9.90 16.75 -4.23
C GLN A 75 8.59 17.41 -3.78
N ILE A 76 7.44 16.91 -4.23
CA ILE A 76 6.12 17.45 -3.87
C ILE A 76 5.77 17.08 -2.43
N VAL A 77 5.95 15.83 -2.03
CA VAL A 77 5.61 15.32 -0.69
C VAL A 77 6.44 15.97 0.41
N ASP A 78 7.64 16.43 0.09
CA ASP A 78 8.50 17.14 1.03
C ASP A 78 8.19 18.64 1.14
N ARG A 79 7.66 19.26 0.08
CA ARG A 79 7.36 20.72 0.04
C ARG A 79 5.95 21.06 0.51
N TYR A 80 4.99 20.20 0.24
CA TYR A 80 3.58 20.46 0.53
C TYR A 80 3.09 19.70 1.76
N ASP A 81 1.97 20.14 2.32
CA ASP A 81 1.32 19.42 3.42
C ASP A 81 0.88 18.03 2.97
N ARG A 82 1.56 17.01 3.48
CA ARG A 82 1.33 15.58 3.22
C ARG A 82 -0.13 15.17 3.44
N ARG A 83 -0.80 15.77 4.43
CA ARG A 83 -2.23 15.53 4.69
C ARG A 83 -3.10 16.09 3.57
N SER A 84 -2.72 17.24 3.01
CA SER A 84 -3.44 17.85 1.91
C SER A 84 -3.26 17.06 0.62
N ILE A 85 -2.04 16.60 0.33
CA ILE A 85 -1.79 15.69 -0.80
C ILE A 85 -2.63 14.43 -0.66
N ALA A 86 -2.54 13.75 0.50
CA ALA A 86 -3.28 12.52 0.76
C ALA A 86 -4.79 12.70 0.56
N ARG A 87 -5.38 13.80 1.05
CA ARG A 87 -6.81 14.11 0.85
C ARG A 87 -7.19 14.31 -0.62
N ILE A 88 -6.35 15.01 -1.38
CA ILE A 88 -6.58 15.20 -2.82
C ILE A 88 -6.56 13.85 -3.52
N CYS A 89 -5.58 13.00 -3.24
CA CYS A 89 -5.51 11.64 -3.78
C CYS A 89 -6.77 10.83 -3.47
N GLN A 90 -7.21 10.79 -2.20
CA GLN A 90 -8.44 10.10 -1.82
C GLN A 90 -9.67 10.63 -2.57
N THR A 91 -9.73 11.94 -2.82
CA THR A 91 -10.83 12.55 -3.57
C THR A 91 -10.78 12.14 -5.03
N VAL A 92 -9.59 12.15 -5.65
CA VAL A 92 -9.39 11.71 -7.04
C VAL A 92 -9.75 10.24 -7.21
N GLU A 93 -9.29 9.37 -6.31
CA GLU A 93 -9.61 7.94 -6.30
C GLU A 93 -11.12 7.71 -6.10
N GLY A 94 -11.74 8.45 -5.18
CA GLY A 94 -13.18 8.41 -4.95
C GLY A 94 -14.00 8.85 -6.16
N VAL A 95 -13.60 9.92 -6.83
CA VAL A 95 -14.24 10.40 -8.07
C VAL A 95 -14.04 9.41 -9.22
N ALA A 96 -12.85 8.84 -9.38
CA ALA A 96 -12.59 7.82 -10.40
C ALA A 96 -13.41 6.55 -10.17
N ALA A 97 -13.50 6.07 -8.92
CA ALA A 97 -14.36 4.94 -8.55
C ALA A 97 -15.85 5.28 -8.73
N GLY A 98 -16.26 6.52 -8.43
CA GLY A 98 -17.63 6.99 -8.68
C GLY A 98 -17.96 7.04 -10.17
N ALA A 99 -17.03 7.51 -11.01
CA ALA A 99 -17.16 7.48 -12.45
C ALA A 99 -17.24 6.04 -12.97
N LEU A 100 -16.48 5.11 -12.39
CA LEU A 100 -16.62 3.69 -12.70
C LEU A 100 -18.01 3.15 -12.32
N ALA A 101 -18.57 3.56 -11.18
CA ALA A 101 -19.91 3.16 -10.75
C ALA A 101 -21.00 3.68 -11.70
N VAL A 102 -21.01 4.99 -11.98
CA VAL A 102 -21.97 5.63 -12.90
C VAL A 102 -21.85 5.04 -14.31
N GLY A 103 -20.62 4.89 -14.76
CA GLY A 103 -20.22 4.20 -15.97
C GLY A 103 -20.83 2.82 -16.14
N SER A 104 -20.67 2.00 -15.11
CA SER A 104 -21.22 0.65 -15.04
C SER A 104 -22.74 0.63 -14.98
N LEU A 105 -23.39 1.60 -14.32
CA LEU A 105 -24.84 1.67 -14.19
C LEU A 105 -25.51 2.11 -15.50
N ALA A 106 -24.93 3.10 -16.17
CA ALA A 106 -25.45 3.66 -17.41
C ALA A 106 -25.03 2.84 -18.66
N GLY A 107 -24.22 1.79 -18.50
CA GLY A 107 -23.90 0.83 -19.58
C GLY A 107 -22.92 1.33 -20.64
N TRP A 108 -22.31 2.50 -20.46
CA TRP A 108 -21.34 3.09 -21.40
C TRP A 108 -19.88 2.69 -21.09
N GLN A 109 -19.70 1.75 -20.17
CA GLN A 109 -18.38 1.32 -19.72
C GLN A 109 -17.63 0.53 -20.80
N SER A 110 -16.59 1.13 -21.35
CA SER A 110 -15.67 0.48 -22.30
C SER A 110 -14.35 0.07 -21.64
N LYS A 111 -13.62 -0.86 -22.24
CA LYS A 111 -12.28 -1.26 -21.79
C LYS A 111 -11.29 -0.09 -21.75
N GLU A 112 -11.40 0.85 -22.69
CA GLU A 112 -10.59 2.07 -22.74
C GLU A 112 -10.91 3.00 -21.57
N SER A 113 -12.21 3.21 -21.28
CA SER A 113 -12.62 4.04 -20.14
C SER A 113 -12.10 3.51 -18.81
N ILE A 114 -12.14 2.18 -18.62
CA ILE A 114 -11.61 1.50 -17.43
C ILE A 114 -10.09 1.72 -17.34
N LEU A 115 -9.34 1.53 -18.42
CA LEU A 115 -7.90 1.74 -18.43
C LEU A 115 -7.51 3.17 -18.08
N ILE A 116 -8.22 4.16 -18.63
CA ILE A 116 -7.98 5.58 -18.35
C ILE A 116 -8.26 5.87 -16.87
N LEU A 117 -9.38 5.40 -16.32
CA LEU A 117 -9.72 5.61 -14.92
C LEU A 117 -8.73 4.92 -13.97
N MET A 118 -8.24 3.72 -14.34
CA MET A 118 -7.19 3.03 -13.57
C MET A 118 -5.83 3.72 -13.67
N LEU A 119 -5.52 4.38 -14.78
CA LEU A 119 -4.34 5.24 -14.91
C LEU A 119 -4.43 6.43 -13.95
N VAL A 120 -5.60 7.06 -13.85
CA VAL A 120 -5.86 8.16 -12.90
C VAL A 120 -5.71 7.69 -11.45
N VAL A 121 -6.28 6.52 -11.11
CA VAL A 121 -6.11 5.90 -9.79
C VAL A 121 -4.63 5.60 -9.52
N GLY A 122 -3.91 5.02 -10.49
CA GLY A 122 -2.46 4.78 -10.38
C GLY A 122 -1.65 6.06 -10.13
N ALA A 123 -1.98 7.14 -10.82
CA ALA A 123 -1.36 8.44 -10.63
C ALA A 123 -1.64 9.01 -9.23
N ALA A 124 -2.88 8.95 -8.75
CA ALA A 124 -3.20 9.37 -7.38
C ALA A 124 -2.43 8.55 -6.33
N ARG A 125 -2.37 7.23 -6.51
CA ARG A 125 -1.65 6.30 -5.63
C ARG A 125 -0.16 6.58 -5.57
N ALA A 126 0.45 7.03 -6.67
CA ALA A 126 1.86 7.41 -6.71
C ALA A 126 2.20 8.48 -5.67
N PHE A 127 1.32 9.47 -5.48
CA PHE A 127 1.47 10.51 -4.46
C PHE A 127 0.96 10.08 -3.08
N GLU A 128 -0.09 9.27 -3.05
CA GLU A 128 -0.74 8.85 -1.80
C GLU A 128 0.19 8.01 -0.94
N TYR A 129 0.88 7.03 -1.52
CA TYR A 129 1.72 6.08 -0.79
C TYR A 129 2.82 6.77 0.05
N PRO A 130 3.73 7.58 -0.53
CA PRO A 130 4.74 8.29 0.25
C PRO A 130 4.14 9.31 1.22
N SER A 131 3.04 9.97 0.85
CA SER A 131 2.34 10.91 1.74
C SER A 131 1.83 10.23 3.01
N MET A 132 1.19 9.06 2.89
CA MET A 132 0.65 8.30 4.02
C MET A 132 1.74 7.79 4.96
N HIS A 133 2.81 7.23 4.38
CA HIS A 133 3.95 6.74 5.16
C HIS A 133 4.63 7.87 5.95
N ALA A 134 4.75 9.05 5.33
CA ALA A 134 5.38 10.21 5.94
C ALA A 134 4.50 10.95 6.96
N LEU A 135 3.22 10.58 7.11
CA LEU A 135 2.32 11.10 8.14
C LEU A 135 2.49 10.37 9.48
N VAL A 136 2.79 9.07 9.48
CA VAL A 136 2.83 8.23 10.70
C VAL A 136 3.70 8.84 11.82
N PRO A 137 4.94 9.32 11.56
CA PRO A 137 5.79 9.88 12.61
C PRO A 137 5.28 11.19 13.22
N GLY A 138 4.43 11.93 12.49
CA GLY A 138 3.84 13.19 12.95
C GLY A 138 2.55 13.03 13.75
N LEU A 139 2.01 11.81 13.85
CA LEU A 139 0.72 11.54 14.51
C LEU A 139 0.85 11.08 15.96
N VAL A 140 2.02 10.56 16.33
CA VAL A 140 2.26 9.98 17.64
C VAL A 140 3.60 10.47 18.23
N PRO A 141 3.72 10.54 19.57
CA PRO A 141 5.01 10.73 20.22
C PRO A 141 6.03 9.66 19.82
N VAL A 142 7.32 10.01 19.82
CA VAL A 142 8.43 9.13 19.38
C VAL A 142 8.44 7.77 20.10
N HIS A 143 8.12 7.74 21.39
CA HIS A 143 8.09 6.50 22.17
C HIS A 143 6.94 5.54 21.78
N LEU A 144 5.92 6.04 21.07
CA LEU A 144 4.81 5.24 20.52
C LEU A 144 5.00 4.91 19.03
N LEU A 145 6.04 5.44 18.38
CA LEU A 145 6.29 5.24 16.95
C LEU A 145 6.35 3.75 16.54
N PRO A 146 7.05 2.84 17.24
CA PRO A 146 7.08 1.43 16.84
C PRO A 146 5.69 0.79 16.88
N ARG A 147 4.87 1.15 17.87
CA ARG A 147 3.48 0.68 17.97
C ARG A 147 2.60 1.27 16.86
N ALA A 148 2.83 2.52 16.46
CA ALA A 148 2.08 3.16 15.37
C ALA A 148 2.42 2.53 14.02
N VAL A 149 3.70 2.29 13.76
CA VAL A 149 4.17 1.60 12.55
C VAL A 149 3.61 0.18 12.50
N ALA A 150 3.65 -0.56 13.62
CA ALA A 150 3.04 -1.89 13.71
C ALA A 150 1.53 -1.83 13.45
N GLY A 151 0.79 -0.92 14.10
CA GLY A 151 -0.65 -0.77 13.91
C GLY A 151 -1.03 -0.38 12.48
N TYR A 152 -0.23 0.48 11.82
CA TYR A 152 -0.38 0.83 10.41
C TYR A 152 -0.15 -0.38 9.50
N ALA A 153 0.94 -1.13 9.71
CA ALA A 153 1.26 -2.33 8.95
C ALA A 153 0.17 -3.40 9.11
N SER A 154 -0.31 -3.64 10.33
CA SER A 154 -1.39 -4.58 10.63
C SER A 154 -2.71 -4.17 9.94
N ALA A 155 -3.08 -2.89 9.96
CA ALA A 155 -4.26 -2.39 9.24
C ALA A 155 -4.15 -2.67 7.73
N ASN A 156 -3.00 -2.35 7.14
CA ASN A 156 -2.76 -2.61 5.73
C ASN A 156 -2.86 -4.09 5.40
N GLN A 157 -2.22 -4.95 6.20
CA GLN A 157 -2.23 -6.39 5.95
C GLN A 157 -3.65 -6.96 6.08
N ALA A 158 -4.38 -6.58 7.13
CA ALA A 158 -5.75 -7.04 7.35
C ALA A 158 -6.67 -6.61 6.21
N ALA A 159 -6.63 -5.33 5.81
CA ALA A 159 -7.41 -4.81 4.69
C ALA A 159 -7.00 -5.44 3.35
N SER A 160 -5.71 -5.68 3.13
CA SER A 160 -5.22 -6.36 1.92
C SER A 160 -5.70 -7.80 1.82
N THR A 161 -5.85 -8.49 2.95
CA THR A 161 -6.35 -9.87 3.01
C THR A 161 -7.88 -9.94 2.88
N VAL A 162 -8.62 -9.06 3.58
CA VAL A 162 -10.09 -9.09 3.62
C VAL A 162 -10.72 -8.39 2.41
N GLY A 163 -10.07 -7.35 1.89
CA GLY A 163 -10.58 -6.51 0.80
C GLY A 163 -10.97 -7.27 -0.46
N PRO A 164 -10.13 -8.17 -1.01
CA PRO A 164 -10.49 -8.93 -2.21
C PRO A 164 -11.70 -9.85 -2.00
N ALA A 165 -11.83 -10.46 -0.81
CA ALA A 165 -12.97 -11.30 -0.47
C ALA A 165 -14.27 -10.48 -0.41
N LEU A 166 -14.25 -9.33 0.26
CA LEU A 166 -15.39 -8.40 0.27
C LEU A 166 -15.72 -7.88 -1.13
N GLY A 167 -14.70 -7.58 -1.94
CA GLY A 167 -14.87 -7.14 -3.33
C GLY A 167 -15.58 -8.20 -4.17
N GLY A 168 -15.15 -9.46 -4.09
CA GLY A 168 -15.79 -10.57 -4.79
C GLY A 168 -17.21 -10.86 -4.33
N LEU A 169 -17.48 -10.79 -3.02
CA LEU A 169 -18.82 -10.94 -2.46
C LEU A 169 -19.77 -9.83 -2.93
N LEU A 170 -19.33 -8.56 -2.87
CA LEU A 170 -20.13 -7.44 -3.37
C LEU A 170 -20.32 -7.52 -4.88
N TYR A 171 -19.36 -8.06 -5.63
CA TYR A 171 -19.47 -8.21 -7.08
C TYR A 171 -20.66 -9.10 -7.49
N MET A 172 -21.16 -9.98 -6.61
CA MET A 172 -22.38 -10.75 -6.85
C MET A 172 -23.62 -9.87 -7.05
N ALA A 173 -23.66 -8.68 -6.41
CA ALA A 173 -24.70 -7.67 -6.63
C ALA A 173 -24.41 -6.75 -7.84
N GLY A 174 -23.33 -7.04 -8.59
CA GLY A 174 -22.91 -6.35 -9.79
C GLY A 174 -21.74 -5.38 -9.58
N PRO A 175 -20.99 -5.06 -10.65
CA PRO A 175 -19.79 -4.20 -10.60
C PRO A 175 -20.06 -2.81 -10.02
N THR A 176 -21.24 -2.23 -10.29
CA THR A 176 -21.66 -0.93 -9.77
C THR A 176 -21.60 -0.83 -8.25
N THR A 177 -22.04 -1.88 -7.55
CA THR A 177 -22.07 -1.88 -6.08
C THR A 177 -20.67 -1.85 -5.48
N VAL A 178 -19.72 -2.56 -6.10
CA VAL A 178 -18.32 -2.57 -5.68
C VAL A 178 -17.69 -1.19 -5.90
N TYR A 179 -17.89 -0.60 -7.08
CA TYR A 179 -17.36 0.72 -7.40
C TYR A 179 -17.94 1.83 -6.53
N ALA A 180 -19.25 1.81 -6.28
CA ALA A 180 -19.91 2.76 -5.39
C ALA A 180 -19.38 2.62 -3.95
N THR A 181 -19.21 1.38 -3.47
CA THR A 181 -18.65 1.13 -2.14
C THR A 181 -17.20 1.61 -2.05
N ALA A 182 -16.37 1.33 -3.04
CA ALA A 182 -14.99 1.82 -3.11
C ALA A 182 -14.94 3.36 -3.11
N ALA A 183 -15.79 4.01 -3.91
CA ALA A 183 -15.90 5.46 -3.94
C ALA A 183 -16.23 6.05 -2.55
N ILE A 184 -17.22 5.47 -1.87
CA ILE A 184 -17.60 5.88 -0.51
C ILE A 184 -16.43 5.70 0.47
N LEU A 185 -15.71 4.57 0.39
CA LEU A 185 -14.56 4.30 1.26
C LEU A 185 -13.42 5.31 1.04
N PHE A 186 -13.09 5.65 -0.21
CA PHE A 186 -12.08 6.66 -0.51
C PHE A 186 -12.49 8.05 -0.01
N LEU A 187 -13.74 8.46 -0.25
CA LEU A 187 -14.24 9.75 0.24
C LEU A 187 -14.29 9.80 1.78
N ALA A 188 -14.68 8.70 2.44
CA ALA A 188 -14.64 8.56 3.89
C ALA A 188 -13.20 8.66 4.42
N ALA A 189 -12.23 8.04 3.75
CA ALA A 189 -10.81 8.18 4.10
C ALA A 189 -10.34 9.65 4.00
N GLY A 190 -10.70 10.35 2.92
CA GLY A 190 -10.46 11.78 2.75
C GLY A 190 -11.05 12.62 3.90
N LEU A 191 -12.28 12.29 4.32
CA LEU A 191 -12.93 12.94 5.46
C LEU A 191 -12.20 12.66 6.77
N PHE A 192 -11.81 11.42 7.06
CA PHE A 192 -11.06 11.08 8.27
C PHE A 192 -9.73 11.84 8.32
N LEU A 193 -8.99 11.90 7.21
CA LEU A 193 -7.74 12.66 7.12
C LEU A 193 -7.94 14.16 7.35
N SER A 194 -9.07 14.72 6.91
CA SER A 194 -9.38 16.14 7.15
C SER A 194 -9.58 16.47 8.64
N ARG A 195 -10.05 15.51 9.43
CA ARG A 195 -10.28 15.64 10.88
C ARG A 195 -9.01 15.48 11.71
N ILE A 196 -7.93 14.96 11.12
CA ILE A 196 -6.64 14.83 11.81
C ILE A 196 -6.05 16.22 12.05
N ARG A 197 -5.86 16.58 13.31
CA ARG A 197 -5.06 17.76 13.70
C ARG A 197 -3.60 17.32 13.89
N ILE A 198 -2.74 17.75 12.97
CA ILE A 198 -1.29 17.57 13.09
C ILE A 198 -0.73 18.84 13.70
N VAL A 199 0.01 18.69 14.81
CA VAL A 199 0.83 19.79 15.34
C VAL A 199 1.95 20.01 14.33
N ARG A 200 1.87 21.10 13.57
CA ARG A 200 2.86 21.43 12.53
C ARG A 200 4.24 21.56 13.17
N LEU A 201 5.13 20.61 12.91
CA LEU A 201 6.56 20.92 12.90
C LEU A 201 6.80 21.79 11.66
N PRO A 202 7.40 22.99 11.79
CA PRO A 202 7.64 23.86 10.65
C PRO A 202 8.43 23.07 9.59
N PRO A 203 7.99 23.08 8.31
CA PRO A 203 8.73 22.39 7.27
C PRO A 203 10.12 22.99 7.20
N ASN A 204 11.15 22.16 7.34
CA ASN A 204 12.52 22.59 7.08
C ASN A 204 12.62 22.86 5.57
N ARG A 205 12.38 24.11 5.17
CA ARG A 205 12.43 24.58 3.78
C ARG A 205 13.88 24.68 3.32
N GLN A 206 14.61 23.56 3.33
CA GLN A 206 15.89 23.50 2.65
C GLN A 206 15.60 23.28 1.15
N PRO A 207 16.21 24.08 0.26
CA PRO A 207 16.03 23.92 -1.17
C PRO A 207 16.56 22.54 -1.58
N VAL A 208 15.68 21.72 -2.17
CA VAL A 208 16.08 20.45 -2.77
C VAL A 208 16.83 20.76 -4.08
N THR A 209 18.16 20.85 -4.01
CA THR A 209 19.04 20.96 -5.17
C THR A 209 19.36 19.56 -5.72
N LEU A 210 19.83 19.48 -6.97
CA LEU A 210 20.37 18.21 -7.50
C LEU A 210 21.44 17.64 -6.56
N GLU A 211 22.22 18.51 -5.93
CA GLU A 211 23.15 18.16 -4.85
C GLU A 211 22.49 17.47 -3.65
N SER A 212 21.34 17.93 -3.16
CA SER A 212 20.67 17.27 -2.03
C SER A 212 20.05 15.92 -2.41
N LEU A 213 19.60 15.76 -3.66
CA LEU A 213 19.12 14.48 -4.21
C LEU A 213 20.27 13.47 -4.34
N PHE A 214 21.41 13.88 -4.87
CA PHE A 214 22.62 13.03 -4.96
C PHE A 214 23.35 12.88 -3.63
N ALA A 215 23.13 13.77 -2.65
CA ALA A 215 23.66 13.63 -1.29
C ALA A 215 23.10 12.39 -0.59
N GLY A 216 21.84 12.02 -0.85
CA GLY A 216 21.27 10.77 -0.36
C GLY A 216 21.99 9.53 -0.91
N ILE A 217 22.29 9.52 -2.21
CA ILE A 217 23.06 8.45 -2.87
C ILE A 217 24.49 8.40 -2.34
N SER A 218 25.12 9.57 -2.14
CA SER A 218 26.46 9.69 -1.52
C SER A 218 26.45 9.19 -0.07
N PHE A 219 25.41 9.51 0.71
CA PHE A 219 25.25 9.04 2.09
C PHE A 219 25.09 7.51 2.15
N ILE A 220 24.28 6.93 1.28
CA ILE A 220 24.11 5.47 1.19
C ILE A 220 25.44 4.81 0.79
N ARG A 221 26.16 5.34 -0.20
CA ARG A 221 27.50 4.86 -0.58
C ARG A 221 28.53 4.97 0.55
N ARG A 222 28.44 5.99 1.41
CA ARG A 222 29.36 6.20 2.54
C ARG A 222 29.07 5.28 3.73
N ARG A 223 27.90 4.63 3.79
CA ARG A 223 27.53 3.71 4.88
C ARG A 223 27.37 2.28 4.36
N PRO A 224 28.44 1.46 4.33
CA PRO A 224 28.43 0.14 3.71
C PRO A 224 27.40 -0.82 4.32
N ALA A 225 27.07 -0.70 5.62
CA ALA A 225 26.02 -1.50 6.25
C ALA A 225 24.62 -1.21 5.67
N ILE A 226 24.30 0.06 5.38
CA ILE A 226 23.01 0.44 4.77
C ILE A 226 22.96 -0.04 3.32
N LEU A 227 24.06 0.13 2.58
CA LEU A 227 24.15 -0.31 1.19
C LEU A 227 24.05 -1.84 1.10
N GLY A 228 24.68 -2.58 2.03
CA GLY A 228 24.57 -4.03 2.15
C GLY A 228 23.14 -4.49 2.41
N ALA A 229 22.44 -3.86 3.36
CA ALA A 229 21.04 -4.16 3.67
C ALA A 229 20.10 -3.88 2.49
N ILE A 230 20.22 -2.73 1.81
CA ILE A 230 19.39 -2.38 0.65
C ILE A 230 19.68 -3.32 -0.53
N SER A 231 20.95 -3.66 -0.76
CA SER A 231 21.34 -4.56 -1.85
C SER A 231 20.80 -5.97 -1.62
N LEU A 232 20.86 -6.46 -0.37
CA LEU A 232 20.33 -7.75 0.00
C LEU A 232 18.80 -7.80 -0.15
N ASP A 233 18.09 -6.74 0.25
CA ASP A 233 16.64 -6.61 0.09
C ASP A 233 16.24 -6.61 -1.40
N LEU A 234 16.88 -5.76 -2.22
CA LEU A 234 16.63 -5.71 -3.66
C LEU A 234 16.93 -7.05 -4.35
N PHE A 235 18.02 -7.73 -3.96
CA PHE A 235 18.38 -9.03 -4.50
C PHE A 235 17.32 -10.09 -4.17
N ALA A 236 16.86 -10.12 -2.92
CA ALA A 236 15.80 -11.03 -2.49
C ALA A 236 14.47 -10.76 -3.21
N VAL A 237 14.08 -9.49 -3.37
CA VAL A 237 12.84 -9.09 -4.08
C VAL A 237 12.92 -9.40 -5.58
N LEU A 238 14.06 -9.15 -6.22
CA LEU A 238 14.29 -9.45 -7.64
C LEU A 238 14.10 -10.95 -7.93
N LEU A 239 14.63 -11.81 -7.06
CA LEU A 239 14.45 -13.25 -7.13
C LEU A 239 13.02 -13.70 -6.74
N GLY A 240 12.27 -12.87 -6.02
CA GLY A 240 10.86 -13.09 -5.68
C GLY A 240 9.93 -13.14 -6.91
N GLY A 241 10.34 -12.57 -8.05
CA GLY A 241 9.61 -12.65 -9.32
C GLY A 241 9.40 -14.08 -9.84
N ALA A 242 10.21 -15.05 -9.39
CA ALA A 242 10.01 -16.47 -9.69
C ALA A 242 8.63 -16.98 -9.23
N THR A 243 8.03 -16.35 -8.21
CA THR A 243 6.69 -16.71 -7.73
C THR A 243 5.58 -16.38 -8.73
N ALA A 244 5.79 -15.44 -9.64
CA ALA A 244 4.84 -15.08 -10.69
C ALA A 244 4.77 -16.14 -11.81
N LEU A 245 5.83 -16.94 -11.97
CA LEU A 245 5.91 -18.04 -12.95
C LEU A 245 5.38 -19.37 -12.39
N LEU A 246 5.07 -19.45 -11.09
CA LEU A 246 4.57 -20.66 -10.45
C LEU A 246 3.34 -21.30 -11.12
N PRO A 247 2.37 -20.55 -11.69
CA PRO A 247 1.26 -21.14 -12.43
C PRO A 247 1.69 -21.93 -13.67
N ILE A 248 2.67 -21.42 -14.40
CA ILE A 248 3.24 -22.08 -15.59
C ILE A 248 4.05 -23.30 -15.14
N TYR A 249 4.85 -23.16 -14.07
CA TYR A 249 5.60 -24.28 -13.52
C TYR A 249 4.71 -25.40 -12.99
N ALA A 250 3.63 -25.09 -12.27
CA ALA A 250 2.74 -26.11 -11.72
C ALA A 250 1.96 -26.84 -12.82
N ARG A 251 1.42 -26.10 -13.79
CA ARG A 251 0.54 -26.64 -14.84
C ARG A 251 1.31 -27.31 -15.97
N ASP A 252 2.35 -26.66 -16.49
CA ASP A 252 2.97 -27.02 -17.77
C ASP A 252 4.31 -27.77 -17.60
N ILE A 253 4.98 -27.62 -16.45
CA ILE A 253 6.29 -28.26 -16.18
C ILE A 253 6.16 -29.43 -15.19
N LEU A 254 5.58 -29.18 -14.02
CA LEU A 254 5.43 -30.17 -12.95
C LEU A 254 4.20 -31.06 -13.14
N ILE A 255 3.27 -30.69 -14.02
CA ILE A 255 2.00 -31.40 -14.29
C ILE A 255 1.24 -31.71 -12.98
N THR A 256 1.45 -30.86 -11.98
CA THR A 256 0.74 -30.93 -10.71
C THR A 256 -0.45 -30.00 -10.85
N GLY A 257 -1.66 -30.54 -10.87
CA GLY A 257 -2.90 -29.76 -10.99
C GLY A 257 -3.06 -28.69 -9.88
N PRO A 258 -4.28 -28.15 -9.69
CA PRO A 258 -4.54 -27.03 -8.76
C PRO A 258 -3.97 -27.22 -7.34
N TRP A 259 -3.87 -28.46 -6.85
CA TRP A 259 -3.27 -28.81 -5.57
C TRP A 259 -1.75 -28.53 -5.48
N GLY A 260 -0.99 -28.85 -6.53
CA GLY A 260 0.46 -28.59 -6.56
C GLY A 260 0.77 -27.10 -6.56
N LEU A 261 -0.01 -26.31 -7.29
CA LEU A 261 0.04 -24.85 -7.24
C LEU A 261 -0.24 -24.32 -5.82
N ALA A 262 -1.23 -24.89 -5.12
CA ALA A 262 -1.57 -24.49 -3.76
C ALA A 262 -0.41 -24.76 -2.79
N LEU A 263 0.22 -25.94 -2.87
CA LEU A 263 1.41 -26.28 -2.06
C LEU A 263 2.61 -25.38 -2.40
N LEU A 264 2.87 -25.14 -3.68
CA LEU A 264 3.95 -24.26 -4.14
C LEU A 264 3.77 -22.82 -3.66
N ARG A 265 2.53 -22.32 -3.62
CA ARG A 265 2.25 -20.99 -3.05
C ARG A 265 2.24 -20.95 -1.53
N ALA A 266 2.00 -22.07 -0.86
CA ALA A 266 2.05 -22.16 0.60
C ALA A 266 3.49 -22.26 1.13
N ALA A 267 4.44 -22.78 0.35
CA ALA A 267 5.81 -23.01 0.78
C ALA A 267 6.55 -21.75 1.29
N PRO A 268 6.47 -20.56 0.65
CA PRO A 268 7.09 -19.35 1.19
C PRO A 268 6.51 -18.92 2.54
N ALA A 269 5.20 -19.07 2.73
CA ALA A 269 4.53 -18.74 3.99
C ALA A 269 4.95 -19.70 5.11
N ALA A 270 5.07 -21.00 4.80
CA ALA A 270 5.58 -22.00 5.74
C ALA A 270 7.04 -21.72 6.15
N GLY A 271 7.91 -21.38 5.17
CA GLY A 271 9.29 -20.99 5.44
C GLY A 271 9.40 -19.72 6.29
N ALA A 272 8.57 -18.71 6.01
CA ALA A 272 8.51 -17.48 6.79
C ALA A 272 8.05 -17.72 8.23
N LEU A 273 7.03 -18.57 8.44
CA LEU A 273 6.59 -18.98 9.77
C LEU A 273 7.70 -19.72 10.52
N GLY A 274 8.35 -20.69 9.86
CA GLY A 274 9.48 -21.41 10.44
C GLY A 274 10.62 -20.47 10.87
N MET A 275 10.99 -19.51 10.01
CA MET A 275 12.03 -18.54 10.32
C MET A 275 11.61 -17.56 11.43
N SER A 276 10.34 -17.16 11.47
CA SER A 276 9.80 -16.32 12.54
C SER A 276 9.87 -17.03 13.89
N VAL A 277 9.49 -18.31 13.94
CA VAL A 277 9.61 -19.13 15.15
C VAL A 277 11.07 -19.32 15.54
N TYR A 278 11.95 -19.56 14.57
CA TYR A 278 13.38 -19.67 14.81
C TYR A 278 13.98 -18.39 15.41
N LEU A 279 13.70 -17.23 14.81
CA LEU A 279 14.20 -15.93 15.30
C LEU A 279 13.59 -15.52 16.64
N ALA A 280 12.39 -16.00 16.97
CA ALA A 280 11.80 -15.82 18.29
C ALA A 280 12.60 -16.56 19.38
N HIS A 281 13.11 -17.75 19.06
CA HIS A 281 13.94 -18.55 19.97
C HIS A 281 15.44 -18.19 19.92
N HIS A 282 15.92 -17.71 18.77
CA HIS A 282 17.30 -17.27 18.54
C HIS A 282 17.32 -15.80 18.09
N PRO A 283 17.03 -14.85 18.99
CA PRO A 283 17.04 -13.44 18.66
C PRO A 283 18.44 -12.99 18.24
N LEU A 284 18.52 -12.26 17.13
CA LEU A 284 19.77 -11.70 16.60
C LEU A 284 20.32 -10.66 17.58
N ARG A 285 21.24 -11.09 18.46
CA ARG A 285 21.80 -10.27 19.55
C ARG A 285 23.22 -9.73 19.31
N ARG A 286 23.92 -10.18 18.26
CA ARG A 286 25.29 -9.71 17.94
C ARG A 286 25.51 -9.59 16.43
N ARG A 287 26.20 -8.52 16.02
CA ARG A 287 26.55 -8.16 14.62
C ARG A 287 25.34 -8.05 13.68
N VAL A 288 24.32 -7.30 14.11
CA VAL A 288 23.23 -6.88 13.22
C VAL A 288 23.69 -5.63 12.50
N GLY A 289 24.40 -5.80 11.39
CA GLY A 289 25.00 -4.71 10.60
C GLY A 289 26.30 -5.13 9.93
#